data_AF-H2PUY8-F1
#
_entry.id   AF-H2PUY8-F1
#
_cell.length_a   1.000
_cell.length_b   1.000
_cell.length_c   1.000
_cell.angle_alpha   90.00
_cell.angle_beta   90.00
_cell.angle_gamma   90.00
#
_symmetry.space_group_name_H-M   'P 1'
#
loop_
_entity.id
_entity.type
_entity.pdbx_description
1 polymer ?
#
loop_
_entity_poly.entity_id
_entity_poly.type
_entity_poly.pdbx_seq_one_letter_code
_entity_poly.pdbx_strand_id
1 'polypeptide(L)'
;MTSKQAMSSNEQERLLCYNGEVLVFQLSKGNFADKEPTKTPILHVRRMIFDRGTKVFVQKSTGFFTIKEENSHLKIMCCNCVSDFRTGINLPYIVIEKNKKNNVFEYFLLILHSTNKFEMRLSFTLGYEMKDGLRVLNGPLILWRHIKAFFFISSQTGKVVSVSGNFSSIQWAGEIENLGMVLLGLKECCLSEEECTQEPSKSDYAIWNTKFCVYSLESQEVLSDIYIIPPAYSSVVTCVHICATEIINNQLRISLIALTRKNQLISFQNGTPKSVCQLPFGDPCAVQLMDSGGGNLFFVVSFISSNACAVWKENFQVQHLL
;
A
#
# COMPACT_ATOMS: atom_id res chain seq x y z
N MET A 1 9.56 -24.17 -38.44
CA MET A 1 9.57 -22.69 -38.39
C MET A 1 8.64 -22.23 -37.29
N THR A 2 9.17 -22.10 -36.07
CA THR A 2 8.45 -21.53 -34.92
C THR A 2 8.54 -20.02 -35.03
N SER A 3 7.45 -19.35 -35.42
CA SER A 3 7.42 -17.90 -35.38
C SER A 3 7.48 -17.48 -33.91
N LYS A 4 8.60 -16.87 -33.52
CA LYS A 4 8.66 -16.07 -32.30
C LYS A 4 7.68 -14.92 -32.53
N GLN A 5 6.49 -15.03 -31.94
CA GLN A 5 5.62 -13.88 -31.76
C GLN A 5 6.41 -12.83 -30.98
N ALA A 6 6.85 -11.80 -31.69
CA ALA A 6 7.44 -10.63 -31.08
C ALA A 6 6.35 -9.98 -30.23
N MET A 7 6.50 -10.01 -28.89
CA MET A 7 5.70 -9.18 -28.00
C MET A 7 5.89 -7.72 -28.44
N SER A 8 4.82 -7.11 -28.93
CA SER A 8 4.85 -5.70 -29.30
C SER A 8 5.00 -4.86 -28.03
N SER A 9 5.96 -3.95 -28.02
CA SER A 9 6.44 -3.20 -26.85
C SER A 9 5.48 -2.12 -26.32
N ASN A 10 4.17 -2.26 -26.55
CA ASN A 10 3.14 -1.25 -26.21
C ASN A 10 2.04 -1.77 -25.28
N GLU A 11 2.12 -3.03 -24.83
CA GLU A 11 1.12 -3.63 -23.96
C GLU A 11 1.61 -3.62 -22.51
N GLN A 12 0.86 -2.95 -21.63
CA GLN A 12 1.12 -3.00 -20.20
C GLN A 12 0.22 -4.05 -19.57
N GLU A 13 0.83 -5.11 -19.03
CA GLU A 13 0.13 -6.18 -18.33
C GLU A 13 0.38 -6.12 -16.82
N ARG A 14 -0.65 -6.41 -16.02
CA ARG A 14 -0.56 -6.57 -14.56
C ARG A 14 -1.38 -7.78 -14.12
N LEU A 15 -0.88 -8.49 -13.11
CA LEU A 15 -1.48 -9.69 -12.55
C LEU A 15 -1.96 -9.43 -11.11
N LEU A 16 -3.09 -10.04 -10.74
CA LEU A 16 -3.63 -9.99 -9.39
C LEU A 16 -4.30 -11.32 -9.03
N CYS A 17 -3.94 -11.91 -7.90
CA CYS A 17 -4.64 -13.08 -7.37
C CYS A 17 -5.87 -12.63 -6.57
N TYR A 18 -7.02 -13.25 -6.82
CA TYR A 18 -8.28 -12.92 -6.14
C TYR A 18 -9.22 -14.13 -6.09
N ASN A 19 -9.66 -14.53 -4.90
CA ASN A 19 -10.59 -15.64 -4.67
C ASN A 19 -10.23 -16.94 -5.42
N GLY A 20 -8.94 -17.31 -5.42
CA GLY A 20 -8.45 -18.51 -6.10
C GLY A 20 -8.32 -18.40 -7.63
N GLU A 21 -8.59 -17.22 -8.19
CA GLU A 21 -8.39 -16.90 -9.60
C GLU A 21 -7.18 -15.97 -9.78
N VAL A 22 -6.62 -15.97 -10.99
CA VAL A 22 -5.61 -15.00 -11.43
C VAL A 22 -6.25 -14.05 -12.41
N LEU A 23 -6.29 -12.77 -12.07
CA LEU A 23 -6.79 -11.69 -12.92
C LEU A 23 -5.63 -11.11 -13.72
N VAL A 24 -5.80 -11.04 -15.04
CA VAL A 24 -4.81 -10.49 -15.96
C VAL A 24 -5.38 -9.21 -16.58
N PHE A 25 -4.83 -8.07 -16.19
CA PHE A 25 -5.20 -6.76 -16.71
C PHE A 25 -4.25 -6.35 -17.82
N GLN A 26 -4.80 -5.93 -18.96
CA GLN A 26 -4.01 -5.54 -20.13
C GLN A 26 -4.58 -4.27 -20.73
N LEU A 27 -3.73 -3.25 -20.90
CA LEU A 27 -4.08 -2.08 -21.71
C LEU A 27 -3.74 -2.36 -23.17
N SER A 28 -4.72 -2.23 -24.06
CA SER A 28 -4.55 -2.31 -25.51
C SER A 28 -5.03 -1.03 -26.19
N LYS A 29 -4.51 -0.79 -27.39
CA LYS A 29 -5.09 0.21 -28.31
C LYS A 29 -6.24 -0.50 -29.04
N GLY A 30 -7.48 -0.02 -28.86
CA GLY A 30 -8.65 -0.67 -29.47
C GLY A 30 -8.56 -0.68 -30.99
N ASN A 31 -8.82 -1.85 -31.59
CA ASN A 31 -9.10 -2.00 -33.02
C ASN A 31 -10.55 -2.47 -33.14
N PHE A 32 -11.49 -1.56 -33.41
CA PHE A 32 -12.85 -1.95 -33.76
C PHE A 32 -12.91 -2.28 -35.25
N ALA A 33 -13.49 -3.43 -35.61
CA ALA A 33 -13.42 -3.99 -36.96
C ALA A 33 -14.33 -3.31 -38.00
N ASP A 34 -15.12 -2.28 -37.65
CA ASP A 34 -16.17 -1.78 -38.56
C ASP A 34 -16.22 -0.26 -38.79
N LYS A 35 -15.32 0.56 -38.23
CA LYS A 35 -15.19 2.00 -38.58
C LYS A 35 -13.73 2.45 -38.42
N GLU A 36 -13.33 3.48 -39.17
CA GLU A 36 -11.98 4.08 -39.14
C GLU A 36 -11.36 4.09 -37.73
N PRO A 37 -10.05 3.75 -37.59
CA PRO A 37 -9.44 3.38 -36.32
C PRO A 37 -9.28 4.60 -35.40
N THR A 38 -10.37 4.95 -34.72
CA THR A 38 -10.35 5.80 -33.54
C THR A 38 -9.78 4.97 -32.39
N LYS A 39 -8.50 5.23 -32.07
CA LYS A 39 -7.69 4.50 -31.09
C LYS A 39 -8.14 4.80 -29.66
N THR A 40 -9.36 4.40 -29.31
CA THR A 40 -9.81 4.45 -27.92
C THR A 40 -9.05 3.36 -27.14
N PRO A 41 -8.33 3.72 -26.06
CA PRO A 41 -7.63 2.72 -25.27
C PRO A 41 -8.65 1.88 -24.49
N ILE A 42 -8.40 0.57 -24.45
CA ILE A 42 -9.28 -0.41 -23.80
C ILE A 42 -8.48 -1.12 -22.71
N LEU A 43 -9.04 -1.18 -21.51
CA LEU A 43 -8.57 -2.05 -20.44
C LEU A 43 -9.29 -3.38 -20.55
N HIS A 44 -8.56 -4.45 -20.80
CA HIS A 44 -9.09 -5.82 -20.76
C HIS A 44 -8.78 -6.46 -19.41
N VAL A 45 -9.69 -7.34 -18.96
CA VAL A 45 -9.42 -8.28 -17.88
C VAL A 45 -9.74 -9.70 -18.31
N ARG A 46 -8.81 -10.62 -18.07
CA ARG A 46 -9.03 -12.05 -18.20
C ARG A 46 -9.01 -12.67 -16.80
N ARG A 47 -10.02 -13.48 -16.48
CA ARG A 47 -10.03 -14.31 -15.27
C ARG A 47 -9.50 -15.69 -15.62
N MET A 48 -8.40 -16.08 -14.99
CA MET A 48 -7.73 -17.34 -15.20
C MET A 48 -7.93 -18.24 -13.99
N ILE A 49 -8.19 -19.53 -14.21
CA ILE A 49 -8.28 -20.54 -13.16
C ILE A 49 -7.29 -21.66 -13.45
N PHE A 50 -6.68 -22.22 -12.41
CA PHE A 50 -5.79 -23.37 -12.57
C PHE A 50 -6.60 -24.65 -12.80
N ASP A 51 -6.48 -25.22 -13.99
CA ASP A 51 -7.09 -26.50 -14.31
C ASP A 51 -6.15 -27.63 -13.87
N ARG A 52 -6.61 -28.45 -12.92
CA ARG A 52 -5.78 -29.53 -12.34
C ARG A 52 -5.52 -30.68 -13.32
N GLY A 53 -6.41 -30.90 -14.29
CA GLY A 53 -6.29 -32.00 -15.25
C GLY A 53 -5.19 -31.72 -16.29
N THR A 54 -5.25 -30.53 -16.88
CA THR A 54 -4.30 -30.03 -17.87
C THR A 54 -3.06 -29.40 -17.24
N LYS A 55 -3.09 -29.11 -15.93
CA LYS A 55 -2.02 -28.45 -15.16
C LYS A 55 -1.63 -27.07 -15.70
N VAL A 56 -2.56 -26.36 -16.32
CA VAL A 56 -2.34 -25.00 -16.86
C VAL A 56 -3.44 -24.05 -16.41
N PHE A 57 -3.15 -22.75 -16.50
CA PHE A 57 -4.17 -21.72 -16.30
C PHE A 57 -5.02 -21.57 -17.55
N VAL A 58 -6.34 -21.71 -17.39
CA VAL A 58 -7.32 -21.57 -18.47
C VAL A 58 -8.18 -20.32 -18.25
N GLN A 59 -8.57 -19.65 -19.33
CA GLN A 59 -9.42 -18.47 -19.25
C GLN A 59 -10.87 -18.89 -18.94
N LYS A 60 -11.37 -18.45 -17.79
CA LYS A 60 -12.75 -18.66 -17.35
C LYS A 60 -13.71 -17.62 -17.92
N SER A 61 -13.30 -16.35 -17.95
CA SER A 61 -14.11 -15.25 -18.46
C SER A 61 -13.28 -14.03 -18.79
N THR A 62 -13.86 -13.08 -19.54
CA THR A 62 -13.23 -11.81 -19.88
C THR A 62 -14.17 -10.63 -19.65
N GLY A 63 -13.60 -9.46 -19.41
CA GLY A 63 -14.30 -8.18 -19.34
C GLY A 63 -13.47 -7.08 -19.97
N PHE A 64 -14.08 -5.91 -20.17
CA PHE A 64 -13.36 -4.74 -20.67
C PHE A 64 -13.94 -3.45 -20.09
N PHE A 65 -13.13 -2.40 -20.12
CA PHE A 65 -13.51 -1.03 -19.79
C PHE A 65 -12.92 -0.07 -20.82
N THR A 66 -13.76 0.84 -21.31
CA THR A 66 -13.38 1.82 -22.34
C THR A 66 -13.44 3.21 -21.74
N ILE A 67 -12.34 3.95 -21.84
CA ILE A 67 -12.29 5.36 -21.47
C ILE A 67 -12.60 6.16 -22.74
N LYS A 68 -13.72 6.89 -22.74
CA LYS A 68 -14.27 7.60 -23.90
C LYS A 68 -13.47 8.86 -24.29
N GLU A 69 -12.16 8.74 -24.51
CA GLU A 69 -11.33 9.84 -25.00
C GLU A 69 -10.20 9.34 -25.92
N GLU A 70 -10.16 9.89 -27.13
CA GLU A 70 -9.23 9.52 -28.19
C GLU A 70 -7.80 9.98 -27.89
N ASN A 71 -6.82 9.17 -28.26
CA ASN A 71 -5.38 9.49 -28.20
C ASN A 71 -4.83 9.80 -26.80
N SER A 72 -5.42 9.23 -25.75
CA SER A 72 -4.88 9.33 -24.40
C SER A 72 -3.82 8.26 -24.13
N HIS A 73 -2.69 8.67 -23.54
CA HIS A 73 -1.69 7.73 -23.03
C HIS A 73 -2.17 7.24 -21.66
N LEU A 74 -2.64 6.00 -21.61
CA LEU A 74 -3.03 5.33 -20.38
C LEU A 74 -1.92 4.45 -19.84
N LYS A 75 -1.83 4.39 -18.52
CA LYS A 75 -0.86 3.57 -17.78
C LYS A 75 -1.52 2.97 -16.55
N ILE A 76 -1.41 1.65 -16.37
CA ILE A 76 -1.79 0.98 -15.13
C ILE A 76 -0.73 1.29 -14.06
N MET A 77 -1.11 2.05 -13.05
CA MET A 77 -0.21 2.41 -11.95
C MET A 77 -0.06 1.25 -10.97
N CYS A 78 -1.18 0.70 -10.50
CA CYS A 78 -1.20 -0.48 -9.62
C CYS A 78 -2.55 -1.21 -9.69
N CYS A 79 -2.54 -2.46 -9.25
CA CYS A 79 -3.74 -3.26 -9.01
C CYS A 79 -3.55 -4.10 -7.73
N ASN A 80 -4.55 -4.13 -6.87
CA ASN A 80 -4.59 -4.99 -5.68
C ASN A 80 -6.08 -5.16 -5.28
N CYS A 81 -6.35 -5.61 -4.05
CA CYS A 81 -7.71 -5.68 -3.51
C CYS A 81 -7.86 -4.70 -2.33
N VAL A 82 -9.02 -4.06 -2.24
CA VAL A 82 -9.41 -3.23 -1.09
C VAL A 82 -10.86 -3.47 -0.71
N SER A 83 -11.17 -3.27 0.56
CA SER A 83 -12.55 -3.28 1.02
C SER A 83 -13.32 -2.05 0.53
N ASP A 84 -14.46 -2.25 -0.12
CA ASP A 84 -15.39 -1.17 -0.47
C ASP A 84 -16.22 -0.79 0.77
N PHE A 85 -16.13 0.46 1.24
CA PHE A 85 -16.86 0.90 2.44
C PHE A 85 -18.37 0.71 2.36
N ARG A 86 -18.95 0.63 1.15
CA ARG A 86 -20.40 0.48 0.97
C ARG A 86 -20.88 -0.91 1.34
N THR A 87 -20.05 -1.93 1.10
CA THR A 87 -20.44 -3.33 1.21
C THR A 87 -19.56 -4.13 2.16
N GLY A 88 -18.39 -3.60 2.53
CA GLY A 88 -17.35 -4.33 3.26
C GLY A 88 -16.67 -5.43 2.44
N ILE A 89 -17.05 -5.59 1.16
CA ILE A 89 -16.52 -6.65 0.30
C ILE A 89 -15.15 -6.22 -0.21
N ASN A 90 -14.17 -7.11 -0.07
CA ASN A 90 -12.85 -6.92 -0.68
C ASN A 90 -12.96 -7.14 -2.20
N LEU A 91 -12.74 -6.10 -2.99
CA LEU A 91 -12.87 -6.13 -4.45
C LEU A 91 -11.54 -5.78 -5.12
N PRO A 92 -11.23 -6.37 -6.28
CA PRO A 92 -10.08 -5.96 -7.08
C PRO A 92 -10.24 -4.50 -7.52
N TYR A 93 -9.19 -3.71 -7.37
CA TYR A 93 -9.11 -2.34 -7.86
C TYR A 93 -7.95 -2.16 -8.83
N ILE A 94 -8.08 -1.16 -9.70
CA ILE A 94 -7.07 -0.77 -10.67
C ILE A 94 -6.97 0.75 -10.63
N VAL A 95 -5.75 1.28 -10.43
CA VAL A 95 -5.47 2.70 -10.60
C VAL A 95 -4.87 2.93 -11.97
N ILE A 96 -5.51 3.78 -12.77
CA ILE A 96 -5.07 4.15 -14.12
C ILE A 96 -4.70 5.61 -14.11
N GLU A 97 -3.51 5.89 -14.62
CA GLU A 97 -3.08 7.23 -14.97
C GLU A 97 -3.38 7.49 -16.44
N LYS A 98 -3.84 8.70 -16.72
CA LYS A 98 -4.07 9.25 -18.03
C LYS A 98 -3.33 10.57 -18.15
N ASN A 99 -2.38 10.61 -19.07
CA ASN A 99 -1.64 11.83 -19.38
C ASN A 99 -2.44 12.67 -20.41
N LYS A 100 -2.91 13.86 -20.00
CA LYS A 100 -3.50 14.86 -20.89
C LYS A 100 -2.40 15.82 -21.37
N LYS A 101 -2.65 16.49 -22.50
CA LYS A 101 -1.77 17.57 -22.97
C LYS A 101 -1.60 18.65 -21.87
N ASN A 102 -0.45 19.31 -21.85
CA ASN A 102 -0.07 20.37 -20.91
C ASN A 102 0.28 19.92 -19.47
N ASN A 103 0.87 18.74 -19.29
CA ASN A 103 1.29 18.22 -17.97
C ASN A 103 0.13 18.10 -16.96
N VAL A 104 -1.06 17.84 -17.47
CA VAL A 104 -2.25 17.58 -16.65
C VAL A 104 -2.46 16.07 -16.60
N PHE A 105 -2.46 15.50 -15.40
CA PHE A 105 -2.57 14.06 -15.19
C PHE A 105 -3.93 13.76 -14.56
N GLU A 106 -4.71 12.91 -15.21
CA GLU A 106 -5.98 12.42 -14.72
C GLU A 106 -5.82 11.00 -14.20
N TYR A 107 -6.40 10.71 -13.04
CA TYR A 107 -6.29 9.41 -12.38
C TYR A 107 -7.68 8.84 -12.15
N PHE A 108 -7.82 7.56 -12.44
CA PHE A 108 -9.05 6.80 -12.22
C PHE A 108 -8.78 5.64 -11.26
N LEU A 109 -9.67 5.46 -10.29
CA LEU A 109 -9.76 4.22 -9.53
C LEU A 109 -10.96 3.44 -10.02
N LEU A 110 -10.70 2.27 -10.59
CA LEU A 110 -11.72 1.34 -11.05
C LEU A 110 -11.82 0.18 -10.06
N ILE A 111 -13.04 -0.27 -9.80
CA ILE A 111 -13.33 -1.52 -9.08
C ILE A 111 -13.83 -2.53 -10.09
N LEU A 112 -13.36 -3.78 -9.99
CA LEU A 112 -13.83 -4.89 -10.81
C LEU A 112 -14.81 -5.77 -10.02
N HIS A 113 -16.04 -5.85 -10.50
CA HIS A 113 -17.07 -6.73 -9.94
C HIS A 113 -16.91 -8.19 -10.41
N SER A 114 -17.53 -9.12 -9.68
CA SER A 114 -17.57 -10.54 -10.04
C SER A 114 -18.19 -10.79 -11.42
N THR A 115 -19.09 -9.90 -11.87
CA THR A 115 -19.72 -9.94 -13.20
C THR A 115 -18.80 -9.45 -14.33
N ASN A 116 -17.51 -9.28 -14.08
CA ASN A 116 -16.53 -8.69 -15.01
C ASN A 116 -16.85 -7.26 -15.46
N LYS A 117 -17.68 -6.55 -14.71
CA LYS A 117 -18.00 -5.14 -14.96
C LYS A 117 -17.09 -4.26 -14.13
N PHE A 118 -16.54 -3.24 -14.77
CA PHE A 118 -15.79 -2.21 -14.09
C PHE A 118 -16.74 -1.09 -13.64
N GLU A 119 -16.50 -0.60 -12.43
CA GLU A 119 -17.12 0.60 -11.88
C GLU A 119 -16.03 1.65 -11.67
N MET A 120 -16.22 2.86 -12.21
CA MET A 120 -15.34 3.98 -11.91
C MET A 120 -15.72 4.56 -10.55
N ARG A 121 -14.88 4.31 -9.54
CA ARG A 121 -15.16 4.69 -8.16
C ARG A 121 -14.66 6.09 -7.81
N LEU A 122 -13.54 6.51 -8.42
CA LEU A 122 -12.94 7.82 -8.21
C LEU A 122 -12.29 8.31 -9.50
N SER A 123 -12.40 9.62 -9.77
CA SER A 123 -11.72 10.31 -10.86
C SER A 123 -11.27 11.68 -10.38
N PHE A 124 -10.01 12.04 -10.62
CA PHE A 124 -9.46 13.33 -10.21
C PHE A 124 -8.27 13.73 -11.09
N THR A 125 -7.89 15.01 -11.05
CA THR A 125 -6.83 15.56 -11.90
C THR A 125 -5.79 16.29 -11.06
N LEU A 126 -4.52 16.15 -11.43
CA LEU A 126 -3.39 16.83 -10.82
C LEU A 126 -2.54 17.55 -11.89
N GLY A 127 -1.89 18.65 -11.49
CA GLY A 127 -0.90 19.35 -12.32
C GLY A 127 0.49 18.71 -12.30
N TYR A 128 0.62 17.48 -11.82
CA TYR A 128 1.87 16.74 -11.70
C TYR A 128 1.65 15.22 -11.74
N GLU A 129 2.71 14.48 -12.08
CA GLU A 129 2.72 13.01 -12.12
C GLU A 129 2.90 12.40 -10.72
N MET A 130 2.14 11.37 -10.38
CA MET A 130 2.29 10.58 -9.16
C MET A 130 3.44 9.59 -9.32
N LYS A 131 4.64 9.98 -8.89
CA LYS A 131 5.84 9.13 -9.00
C LYS A 131 6.09 8.28 -7.75
N ASP A 132 5.78 8.82 -6.58
CA ASP A 132 6.30 8.27 -5.32
C ASP A 132 5.20 7.90 -4.32
N GLY A 133 5.41 6.78 -3.64
CA GLY A 133 4.65 6.42 -2.44
C GLY A 133 3.16 6.13 -2.65
N LEU A 134 2.74 5.80 -3.87
CA LEU A 134 1.35 5.44 -4.17
C LEU A 134 0.91 4.21 -3.34
N ARG A 135 -0.12 4.38 -2.53
CA ARG A 135 -0.80 3.33 -1.78
C ARG A 135 -2.30 3.49 -1.95
N VAL A 136 -3.02 2.38 -2.06
CA VAL A 136 -4.48 2.38 -2.01
C VAL A 136 -4.90 1.61 -0.76
N LEU A 137 -5.75 2.24 0.04
CA LEU A 137 -6.23 1.76 1.32
C LEU A 137 -7.73 1.41 1.23
N ASN A 138 -8.29 0.80 2.27
CA ASN A 138 -9.72 0.51 2.36
C ASN A 138 -10.59 1.76 2.17
N GLY A 139 -11.84 1.57 1.73
CA GLY A 139 -12.79 2.66 1.54
C GLY A 139 -12.86 3.26 0.14
N PRO A 140 -12.30 2.62 -0.88
CA PRO A 140 -10.96 2.95 -1.37
C PRO A 140 -10.49 4.40 -1.15
N LEU A 141 -9.27 4.54 -0.64
CA LEU A 141 -8.56 5.80 -0.47
C LEU A 141 -7.20 5.72 -1.14
N ILE A 142 -6.81 6.73 -1.91
CA ILE A 142 -5.49 6.80 -2.55
C ILE A 142 -4.63 7.75 -1.75
N LEU A 143 -3.46 7.28 -1.32
CA LEU A 143 -2.42 8.03 -0.60
C LEU A 143 -1.17 8.07 -1.49
N TRP A 144 -0.55 9.24 -1.61
CA TRP A 144 0.72 9.38 -2.34
C TRP A 144 1.59 10.47 -1.72
N ARG A 145 2.85 10.48 -2.12
CA ARG A 145 3.80 11.54 -1.76
C ARG A 145 4.06 12.42 -2.97
N HIS A 146 4.08 13.73 -2.75
CA HIS A 146 4.62 14.66 -3.73
C HIS A 146 5.52 15.67 -3.01
N ILE A 147 6.77 15.77 -3.48
CA ILE A 147 7.82 16.57 -2.86
C ILE A 147 8.06 16.08 -1.40
N LYS A 148 7.69 16.88 -0.41
CA LYS A 148 7.83 16.57 1.02
C LYS A 148 6.48 16.38 1.73
N ALA A 149 5.37 16.52 1.01
CA ALA A 149 4.03 16.39 1.57
C ALA A 149 3.36 15.08 1.15
N PHE A 150 2.50 14.58 2.02
CA PHE A 150 1.62 13.46 1.72
C PHE A 150 0.23 13.99 1.41
N PHE A 151 -0.40 13.42 0.39
CA PHE A 151 -1.73 13.78 -0.05
C PHE A 151 -2.59 12.53 -0.11
N PHE A 152 -3.87 12.69 0.14
CA PHE A 152 -4.83 11.62 -0.03
C PHE A 152 -6.13 12.11 -0.67
N ILE A 153 -6.85 11.16 -1.27
CA ILE A 153 -8.21 11.36 -1.76
C ILE A 153 -9.03 10.10 -1.44
N SER A 154 -10.23 10.31 -0.88
CA SER A 154 -11.18 9.23 -0.60
C SER A 154 -12.28 9.21 -1.65
N SER A 155 -12.77 8.02 -2.00
CA SER A 155 -13.96 7.88 -2.84
C SER A 155 -15.25 8.43 -2.21
N GLN A 156 -15.24 8.69 -0.90
CA GLN A 156 -16.36 9.30 -0.19
C GLN A 156 -16.40 10.83 -0.38
N THR A 157 -15.25 11.49 -0.25
CA THR A 157 -15.17 12.95 -0.28
C THR A 157 -14.88 13.50 -1.66
N GLY A 158 -14.17 12.74 -2.51
CA GLY A 158 -13.75 13.18 -3.84
C GLY A 158 -12.80 14.38 -3.85
N LYS A 159 -12.26 14.77 -2.68
CA LYS A 159 -11.40 15.94 -2.52
C LYS A 159 -9.97 15.49 -2.21
N VAL A 160 -9.01 16.12 -2.87
CA VAL A 160 -7.59 15.98 -2.55
C VAL A 160 -7.31 16.78 -1.28
N VAL A 161 -6.76 16.12 -0.27
CA VAL A 161 -6.42 16.70 1.03
C VAL A 161 -4.93 16.48 1.30
N SER A 162 -4.26 17.50 1.85
CA SER A 162 -2.88 17.38 2.33
C SER A 162 -2.86 16.91 3.77
N VAL A 163 -1.96 15.99 4.11
CA VAL A 163 -1.72 15.55 5.48
C VAL A 163 -0.93 16.63 6.24
N SER A 164 -1.47 17.13 7.34
CA SER A 164 -0.86 18.21 8.14
C SER A 164 0.21 17.73 9.13
N GLY A 165 0.37 16.42 9.32
CA GLY A 165 1.27 15.82 10.31
C GLY A 165 2.78 15.97 10.07
N ASN A 166 3.22 16.62 8.98
CA ASN A 166 4.63 16.79 8.59
C ASN A 166 5.44 15.48 8.64
N PHE A 167 4.97 14.43 7.96
CA PHE A 167 5.66 13.15 7.92
C PHE A 167 6.89 13.20 7.00
N SER A 168 8.03 12.73 7.48
CA SER A 168 9.20 12.42 6.65
C SER A 168 9.00 11.11 5.87
N SER A 169 8.31 10.15 6.48
CA SER A 169 7.99 8.83 5.92
C SER A 169 6.78 8.21 6.63
N ILE A 170 6.05 7.36 5.92
CA ILE A 170 4.90 6.60 6.44
C ILE A 170 5.25 5.11 6.39
N GLN A 171 5.38 4.49 7.56
CA GLN A 171 5.73 3.07 7.72
C GLN A 171 4.50 2.18 7.63
N TRP A 172 3.34 2.66 8.05
CA TRP A 172 2.09 1.91 7.99
C TRP A 172 0.89 2.83 7.76
N ALA A 173 -0.11 2.32 7.06
CA ALA A 173 -1.38 2.99 6.84
C ALA A 173 -2.50 1.95 6.76
N GLY A 174 -3.58 2.16 7.48
CA GLY A 174 -4.67 1.20 7.56
C GLY A 174 -5.78 1.66 8.48
N GLU A 175 -6.84 0.85 8.56
CA GLU A 175 -7.99 1.12 9.40
C GLU A 175 -7.76 0.62 10.83
N ILE A 176 -8.14 1.42 11.82
CA ILE A 176 -8.16 1.08 13.23
C ILE A 176 -9.58 1.29 13.76
N GLU A 177 -10.10 0.30 14.48
CA GLU A 177 -11.43 0.39 15.09
C GLU A 177 -11.56 1.65 15.95
N ASN A 178 -12.68 2.36 15.83
CA ASN A 178 -12.98 3.65 16.48
C ASN A 178 -12.15 4.87 16.04
N LEU A 179 -11.03 4.69 15.33
CA LEU A 179 -10.18 5.78 14.84
C LEU A 179 -10.28 6.00 13.33
N GLY A 180 -10.81 5.03 12.59
CA GLY A 180 -10.89 5.06 11.13
C GLY A 180 -9.53 4.83 10.47
N MET A 181 -9.31 5.47 9.34
CA MET A 181 -8.08 5.39 8.57
C MET A 181 -6.95 6.18 9.24
N VAL A 182 -5.89 5.47 9.57
CA VAL A 182 -4.76 5.99 10.34
C VAL A 182 -3.47 5.83 9.57
N LEU A 183 -2.60 6.83 9.68
CA LEU A 183 -1.21 6.80 9.25
C LEU A 183 -0.29 6.69 10.47
N LEU A 184 0.67 5.76 10.41
CA LEU A 184 1.78 5.66 11.35
C LEU A 184 3.07 5.99 10.59
N GLY A 185 3.77 7.01 11.06
CA GLY A 185 4.92 7.52 10.36
C GLY A 185 5.95 8.22 11.25
N LEU A 186 7.13 8.47 10.68
CA LEU A 186 8.14 9.34 11.30
C LEU A 186 7.83 10.80 10.97
N LYS A 187 7.71 11.65 11.99
CA LYS A 187 7.59 13.10 11.81
C LYS A 187 8.92 13.70 11.32
N GLU A 188 8.86 14.68 10.42
CA GLU A 188 9.98 15.50 9.99
C GLU A 188 10.40 16.39 11.17
N CYS A 189 11.70 16.41 11.49
CA CYS A 189 12.21 17.24 12.57
C CYS A 189 12.19 18.71 12.14
N CYS A 190 11.41 19.55 12.81
CA CYS A 190 11.64 20.98 12.79
C CYS A 190 12.87 21.26 13.67
N LEU A 191 14.02 21.54 13.07
CA LEU A 191 15.03 22.34 13.73
C LEU A 191 14.50 23.77 13.65
N SER A 192 13.77 24.24 14.67
CA SER A 192 13.51 25.67 14.79
C SER A 192 14.85 26.36 15.08
N GLU A 193 15.30 27.21 14.16
CA GLU A 193 16.51 28.03 14.32
C GLU A 193 16.44 28.93 15.58
N GLU A 194 15.26 29.14 16.15
CA GLU A 194 15.01 29.99 17.32
C GLU A 194 15.34 29.35 18.68
N GLU A 195 15.55 28.03 18.77
CA GLU A 195 16.01 27.37 20.02
C GLU A 195 17.54 27.23 20.12
N CYS A 196 18.29 27.67 19.11
CA CYS A 196 19.75 27.53 19.05
C CYS A 196 20.47 28.74 19.67
N THR A 197 20.20 29.05 20.95
CA THR A 197 21.02 30.00 21.73
C THR A 197 21.33 29.53 23.15
N GLN A 198 21.25 28.23 23.43
CA GLN A 198 21.81 27.68 24.67
C GLN A 198 22.95 26.71 24.35
N GLU A 199 24.12 27.00 24.91
CA GLU A 199 25.29 26.12 24.85
C GLU A 199 24.90 24.70 25.26
N PRO A 200 25.37 23.66 24.54
CA PRO A 200 24.98 22.29 24.83
C PRO A 200 25.58 21.85 26.16
N SER A 201 24.73 21.75 27.19
CA SER A 201 25.10 21.14 28.46
C SER A 201 25.42 19.66 28.26
N LYS A 202 26.56 19.21 28.80
CA LYS A 202 27.17 17.89 28.56
C LYS A 202 26.43 16.69 29.16
N SER A 203 25.19 16.83 29.62
CA SER A 203 24.44 15.76 30.28
C SER A 203 23.22 15.23 29.51
N ASP A 204 22.78 15.89 28.45
CA ASP A 204 21.67 15.40 27.64
C ASP A 204 22.18 15.10 26.24
N TYR A 205 22.61 13.84 26.03
CA TYR A 205 22.72 13.31 24.67
C TYR A 205 21.39 13.58 23.99
N ALA A 206 21.42 14.50 23.04
CA ALA A 206 20.35 14.81 22.12
C ALA A 206 19.77 13.49 21.58
N ILE A 207 18.68 13.01 22.18
CA ILE A 207 17.84 11.96 21.62
C ILE A 207 17.01 12.69 20.58
N TRP A 208 17.55 12.76 19.36
CA TRP A 208 17.04 13.59 18.29
C TRP A 208 15.53 13.39 18.09
N ASN A 209 14.82 14.52 17.95
CA ASN A 209 13.39 14.78 17.80
C ASN A 209 12.64 14.01 16.66
N THR A 210 13.07 12.81 16.28
CA THR A 210 12.33 11.91 15.38
C THR A 210 11.37 11.05 16.18
N LYS A 211 10.12 11.52 16.31
CA LYS A 211 9.05 10.77 16.98
C LYS A 211 8.17 10.09 15.93
N PHE A 212 7.93 8.81 16.13
CA PHE A 212 6.81 8.14 15.47
C PHE A 212 5.52 8.75 15.97
N CYS A 213 4.63 9.13 15.07
CA CYS A 213 3.31 9.65 15.42
C CYS A 213 2.21 8.93 14.65
N VAL A 214 1.01 8.97 15.23
CA VAL A 214 -0.22 8.43 14.67
C VAL A 214 -1.11 9.59 14.25
N TYR A 215 -1.56 9.58 13.00
CA TYR A 215 -2.42 10.61 12.42
C TYR A 215 -3.72 9.99 11.90
N SER A 216 -4.88 10.51 12.31
CA SER A 216 -6.17 10.10 11.77
C SER A 216 -6.52 10.94 10.54
N LEU A 217 -6.97 10.28 9.47
CA LEU A 217 -7.40 10.95 8.25
C LEU A 217 -8.79 11.58 8.42
N GLU A 218 -9.63 11.02 9.28
CA GLU A 218 -10.99 11.48 9.57
C GLU A 218 -10.98 12.77 10.39
N SER A 219 -10.26 12.78 11.53
CA SER A 219 -10.16 13.98 12.36
C SER A 219 -9.13 14.98 11.82
N GLN A 220 -8.22 14.54 10.95
CA GLN A 220 -7.08 15.32 10.45
C GLN A 220 -6.15 15.82 11.57
N GLU A 221 -6.03 15.01 12.63
CA GLU A 221 -5.26 15.32 13.82
C GLU A 221 -4.25 14.22 14.15
N VAL A 222 -3.19 14.60 14.86
CA VAL A 222 -2.23 13.68 15.46
C VAL A 222 -2.84 13.16 16.76
N LEU A 223 -3.07 11.85 16.84
CA LEU A 223 -3.74 11.20 17.97
C LEU A 223 -2.80 10.87 19.14
N SER A 224 -1.52 10.62 18.85
CA SER A 224 -0.53 10.31 19.87
C SER A 224 0.89 10.64 19.40
N ASP A 225 1.60 11.40 20.23
CA ASP A 225 3.04 11.67 20.14
C ASP A 225 3.85 10.86 21.18
N ILE A 226 3.19 9.95 21.92
CA ILE A 226 3.82 9.12 22.94
C ILE A 226 4.43 7.89 22.27
N TYR A 227 5.63 7.50 22.68
CA TYR A 227 6.54 6.49 22.11
C TYR A 227 5.87 5.18 21.63
N ILE A 228 5.16 5.18 20.50
CA ILE A 228 4.60 3.96 19.87
C ILE A 228 5.74 3.00 19.51
N ILE A 229 6.83 3.58 19.00
CA ILE A 229 8.13 2.95 18.79
C ILE A 229 9.16 3.88 19.45
N PRO A 230 10.05 3.37 20.34
CA PRO A 230 11.03 4.21 21.02
C PRO A 230 11.97 4.92 20.04
N PRO A 231 12.49 6.12 20.39
CA PRO A 231 13.37 6.88 19.50
C PRO A 231 14.64 6.12 19.12
N ALA A 232 15.13 5.23 19.99
CA ALA A 232 16.26 4.36 19.70
C ALA A 232 16.06 3.45 18.47
N TYR A 233 14.81 3.21 18.07
CA TYR A 233 14.45 2.41 16.90
C TYR A 233 13.97 3.25 15.70
N SER A 234 13.83 4.58 15.84
CA SER A 234 13.20 5.44 14.83
C SER A 234 13.88 5.33 13.46
N SER A 235 15.22 5.32 13.45
CA SER A 235 16.03 5.30 12.23
C SER A 235 16.19 3.92 11.59
N VAL A 236 15.87 2.85 12.32
CA VAL A 236 16.09 1.47 11.86
C VAL A 236 14.81 0.78 11.42
N VAL A 237 13.63 1.21 11.87
CA VAL A 237 12.36 0.60 11.46
C VAL A 237 12.05 0.92 10.00
N THR A 238 11.76 -0.13 9.22
CA THR A 238 11.44 -0.03 7.78
C THR A 238 9.97 -0.31 7.48
N CYS A 239 9.37 -1.25 8.20
CA CYS A 239 8.01 -1.71 8.01
C CYS A 239 7.36 -1.98 9.37
N VAL A 240 6.07 -1.73 9.47
CA VAL A 240 5.28 -1.99 10.68
C VAL A 240 4.01 -2.76 10.31
N HIS A 241 3.59 -3.65 11.19
CA HIS A 241 2.29 -4.32 11.15
C HIS A 241 1.59 -4.17 12.51
N ILE A 242 0.41 -3.56 12.50
CA ILE A 242 -0.41 -3.36 13.70
C ILE A 242 -1.12 -4.68 14.03
N CYS A 243 -0.93 -5.17 15.25
CA CYS A 243 -1.54 -6.42 15.72
C CYS A 243 -2.83 -6.18 16.50
N ALA A 244 -2.84 -5.17 17.36
CA ALA A 244 -3.98 -4.83 18.20
C ALA A 244 -3.92 -3.36 18.62
N THR A 245 -5.08 -2.77 18.84
CA THR A 245 -5.25 -1.37 19.24
C THR A 245 -6.38 -1.28 20.26
N GLU A 246 -6.16 -0.53 21.33
CA GLU A 246 -7.16 -0.32 22.38
C GLU A 246 -7.12 1.14 22.82
N ILE A 247 -8.27 1.70 23.20
CA ILE A 247 -8.36 3.03 23.81
C ILE A 247 -8.73 2.81 25.28
N ILE A 248 -7.77 3.07 26.18
CA ILE A 248 -7.97 2.94 27.62
C ILE A 248 -7.66 4.30 28.25
N ASN A 249 -8.61 4.84 29.03
CA ASN A 249 -8.49 6.16 29.66
C ASN A 249 -8.15 7.28 28.66
N ASN A 250 -8.79 7.25 27.47
CA ASN A 250 -8.54 8.18 26.37
C ASN A 250 -7.10 8.14 25.80
N GLN A 251 -6.35 7.08 26.10
CA GLN A 251 -5.00 6.86 25.56
C GLN A 251 -5.00 5.68 24.59
N LEU A 252 -4.49 5.91 23.38
CA LEU A 252 -4.29 4.87 22.37
C LEU A 252 -3.14 3.95 22.79
N ARG A 253 -3.44 2.67 22.99
CA ARG A 253 -2.49 1.59 23.20
C ARG A 253 -2.38 0.76 21.95
N ILE A 254 -1.15 0.49 21.52
CA ILE A 254 -0.86 -0.25 20.28
C ILE A 254 0.06 -1.41 20.59
N SER A 255 -0.28 -2.59 20.05
CA SER A 255 0.67 -3.68 19.86
C SER A 255 0.99 -3.81 18.38
N LEU A 256 2.27 -3.89 18.05
CA LEU A 256 2.74 -3.94 16.68
C LEU A 256 3.98 -4.81 16.52
N ILE A 257 4.22 -5.25 15.29
CA ILE A 257 5.48 -5.82 14.84
C ILE A 257 6.21 -4.79 13.99
N ALA A 258 7.51 -4.64 14.22
CA ALA A 258 8.38 -3.81 13.41
C ALA A 258 9.47 -4.66 12.76
N LEU A 259 9.72 -4.42 11.47
CA LEU A 259 10.90 -4.90 10.76
C LEU A 259 11.96 -3.80 10.77
N THR A 260 13.22 -4.19 10.90
CA THR A 260 14.33 -3.23 10.94
C THR A 260 15.37 -3.47 9.84
N ARG A 261 16.13 -2.43 9.51
CA ARG A 261 17.31 -2.48 8.64
C ARG A 261 18.44 -3.37 9.18
N LYS A 262 18.35 -3.80 10.45
CA LYS A 262 19.29 -4.74 11.06
C LYS A 262 18.81 -6.20 10.93
N ASN A 263 17.86 -6.45 10.03
CA ASN A 263 17.24 -7.75 9.79
C ASN A 263 16.61 -8.31 11.07
N GLN A 264 15.89 -7.48 11.82
CA GLN A 264 15.20 -7.92 13.04
C GLN A 264 13.70 -7.78 12.87
N LEU A 265 12.97 -8.72 13.46
CA LEU A 265 11.55 -8.64 13.71
C LEU A 265 11.34 -8.41 15.20
N ILE A 266 10.69 -7.31 15.57
CA ILE A 266 10.53 -6.87 16.97
C ILE A 266 9.05 -6.70 17.30
N SER A 267 8.60 -7.31 18.39
CA SER A 267 7.28 -7.01 18.96
C SER A 267 7.38 -5.82 19.90
N PHE A 268 6.50 -4.85 19.71
CA PHE A 268 6.27 -3.75 20.64
C PHE A 268 4.88 -3.86 21.24
N GLN A 269 4.81 -3.57 22.53
CA GLN A 269 3.55 -3.39 23.25
C GLN A 269 3.61 -2.04 23.96
N ASN A 270 2.78 -1.10 23.50
CA ASN A 270 2.69 0.26 24.01
C ASN A 270 4.08 0.92 24.15
N GLY A 271 4.88 0.85 23.10
CA GLY A 271 6.25 1.39 23.08
C GLY A 271 7.32 0.50 23.69
N THR A 272 6.96 -0.53 24.45
CA THR A 272 7.96 -1.40 25.09
C THR A 272 8.30 -2.58 24.19
N PRO A 273 9.57 -2.82 23.84
CA PRO A 273 9.96 -4.03 23.12
C PRO A 273 9.74 -5.26 24.01
N LYS A 274 9.08 -6.29 23.46
CA LYS A 274 8.73 -7.53 24.18
C LYS A 274 9.51 -8.74 23.71
N SER A 275 9.71 -8.86 22.39
CA SER A 275 10.39 -10.00 21.79
C SER A 275 11.14 -9.54 20.54
N VAL A 276 12.28 -10.17 20.27
CA VAL A 276 13.15 -9.84 19.14
C VAL A 276 13.56 -11.15 18.49
N CYS A 277 13.41 -11.23 17.17
CA CYS A 277 13.87 -12.34 16.33
C CYS A 277 14.87 -11.80 15.31
N GLN A 278 16.05 -12.41 15.23
CA GLN A 278 16.98 -12.14 14.13
C GLN A 278 16.49 -12.89 12.89
N LEU A 279 16.32 -12.17 11.78
CA LEU A 279 15.85 -12.72 10.52
C LEU A 279 17.04 -13.29 9.71
N PRO A 280 16.79 -14.36 8.94
CA PRO A 280 17.83 -15.11 8.24
C PRO A 280 18.34 -14.40 6.99
N PHE A 281 17.56 -13.50 6.41
CA PHE A 281 17.89 -12.80 5.17
C PHE A 281 17.99 -11.29 5.37
N GLY A 282 18.71 -10.63 4.46
CA GLY A 282 18.84 -9.18 4.39
C GLY A 282 17.59 -8.50 3.84
N ASP A 283 17.35 -7.26 4.29
CA ASP A 283 16.36 -6.33 3.76
C ASP A 283 14.90 -6.84 3.85
N PRO A 284 14.38 -7.08 5.07
CA PRO A 284 12.96 -7.40 5.26
C PRO A 284 12.08 -6.22 4.85
N CYS A 285 11.06 -6.47 4.04
CA CYS A 285 10.25 -5.42 3.41
C CYS A 285 8.75 -5.51 3.70
N ALA A 286 8.23 -6.69 4.04
CA ALA A 286 6.83 -6.87 4.40
C ALA A 286 6.66 -7.97 5.45
N VAL A 287 5.64 -7.84 6.29
CA VAL A 287 5.24 -8.86 7.24
C VAL A 287 3.72 -9.01 7.24
N GLN A 288 3.26 -10.26 7.27
CA GLN A 288 1.85 -10.62 7.31
C GLN A 288 1.62 -11.68 8.38
N LEU A 289 0.46 -11.63 9.03
CA LEU A 289 0.03 -12.68 9.95
C LEU A 289 -0.66 -13.80 9.15
N MET A 290 -0.21 -15.03 9.34
CA MET A 290 -0.79 -16.23 8.74
C MET A 290 -1.28 -17.17 9.84
N ASP A 291 -2.52 -17.62 9.71
CA ASP A 291 -3.04 -18.76 10.48
C ASP A 291 -2.87 -20.02 9.64
N SER A 292 -2.09 -20.97 10.15
CA SER A 292 -1.87 -22.26 9.50
C SER A 292 -2.90 -23.33 9.90
N GLY A 293 -3.86 -22.97 10.74
CA GLY A 293 -4.82 -23.89 11.35
C GLY A 293 -4.32 -24.46 12.68
N GLY A 294 -5.27 -24.94 13.49
CA GLY A 294 -4.96 -25.52 14.81
C GLY A 294 -4.49 -24.50 15.86
N GLY A 295 -4.72 -23.20 15.64
CA GLY A 295 -4.29 -22.12 16.53
C GLY A 295 -2.85 -21.63 16.29
N ASN A 296 -2.13 -22.22 15.33
CA ASN A 296 -0.74 -21.87 15.05
C ASN A 296 -0.65 -20.63 14.16
N LEU A 297 -0.25 -19.51 14.78
CA LEU A 297 -0.08 -18.22 14.13
C LEU A 297 1.40 -17.93 13.82
N PHE A 298 1.65 -17.48 12.60
CA PHE A 298 2.98 -17.16 12.09
C PHE A 298 3.04 -15.74 11.55
N PHE A 299 4.17 -15.07 11.76
CA PHE A 299 4.55 -13.89 10.98
C PHE A 299 5.33 -14.35 9.76
N VAL A 300 4.72 -14.21 8.58
CA VAL A 300 5.39 -14.44 7.30
C VAL A 300 6.07 -13.14 6.90
N VAL A 301 7.40 -13.16 6.84
CA VAL A 301 8.24 -12.02 6.47
C VAL A 301 8.75 -12.22 5.05
N SER A 302 8.53 -11.23 4.20
CA SER A 302 9.07 -11.18 2.83
C SER A 302 10.27 -10.25 2.76
N PHE A 303 11.22 -10.59 1.90
CA PHE A 303 12.46 -9.84 1.69
C PHE A 303 12.54 -9.30 0.27
N ILE A 304 13.31 -8.23 0.06
CA ILE A 304 13.52 -7.65 -1.28
C ILE A 304 14.09 -8.68 -2.26
N SER A 305 14.90 -9.61 -1.76
CA SER A 305 15.50 -10.72 -2.51
C SER A 305 14.50 -11.78 -3.01
N SER A 306 13.19 -11.58 -2.82
CA SER A 306 12.13 -12.55 -3.15
C SER A 306 12.15 -13.83 -2.32
N ASN A 307 13.00 -13.89 -1.28
CA ASN A 307 12.91 -14.91 -0.23
C ASN A 307 11.78 -14.55 0.75
N ALA A 308 11.32 -15.52 1.51
CA ALA A 308 10.44 -15.34 2.65
C ALA A 308 10.84 -16.24 3.83
N CYS A 309 10.35 -15.93 5.03
CA CYS A 309 10.49 -16.82 6.17
C CYS A 309 9.26 -16.73 7.08
N ALA A 310 9.04 -17.77 7.88
CA ALA A 310 7.96 -17.82 8.85
C ALA A 310 8.51 -17.82 10.28
N VAL A 311 8.02 -16.90 11.11
CA VAL A 311 8.37 -16.76 12.53
C VAL A 311 7.15 -17.09 13.38
N TRP A 312 7.29 -17.97 14.37
CA TRP A 312 6.20 -18.31 15.30
C TRP A 312 5.82 -17.10 16.15
N LYS A 313 4.51 -16.80 16.23
CA LYS A 313 4.01 -15.69 17.06
C LYS A 313 4.26 -15.91 18.55
N GLU A 314 4.18 -17.16 19.03
CA GLU A 314 4.26 -17.47 20.46
C GLU A 314 5.68 -17.33 21.03
N ASN A 315 6.69 -17.84 20.33
CA ASN A 315 8.05 -17.94 20.83
C ASN A 315 9.09 -17.14 20.03
N PHE A 316 8.67 -16.46 18.94
CA PHE A 316 9.52 -15.62 18.11
C PHE A 316 10.72 -16.36 17.48
N GLN A 317 10.56 -17.65 17.18
CA GLN A 317 11.58 -18.45 16.49
C GLN A 317 11.29 -18.60 15.00
N VAL A 318 12.35 -18.55 14.17
CA VAL A 318 12.28 -18.87 12.74
C VAL A 318 12.09 -20.38 12.57
N GLN A 319 11.10 -20.78 11.79
CA GLN A 319 10.78 -22.20 11.56
C GLN A 319 11.04 -22.64 10.12
N HIS A 320 10.70 -21.79 9.15
CA HIS A 320 10.81 -22.12 7.75
C HIS A 320 11.37 -20.96 6.93
N LEU A 321 12.21 -21.32 5.96
CA LEU A 321 12.67 -20.47 4.87
C LEU A 321 11.87 -20.84 3.64
N LEU A 322 11.38 -19.84 2.92
CA LEU A 322 10.53 -19.94 1.73
C LEU A 322 11.21 -19.23 0.56
#